data_AF-A0A6A5BW58-F1
#
_entry.id   AF-A0A6A5BW58-F1
#
_cell.length_a   1.000
_cell.length_b   1.000
_cell.length_c   1.000
_cell.angle_alpha   90.00
_cell.angle_beta   90.00
_cell.angle_gamma   90.00
#
_symmetry.space_group_name_H-M   'P 1'
#
loop_
_entity.id
_entity.type
_entity.pdbx_description
1 polymer ?
#
loop_
_entity_poly.entity_id
_entity_poly.type
_entity_poly.pdbx_seq_one_letter_code
_entity_poly.pdbx_strand_id
1 'polypeptide(L)' 'MGLFEDSTPRCEGMGIVILLINFFFPGFGTILAALITSEKEKMQPTLIVGILQIVTSWILIGWLWAIWWGYKIMQASA' A
#
# COMPACT_ATOMS: atom_id res chain seq x y z
N MET A 1 11.05 -17.27 -7.27
CA MET A 1 9.73 -16.64 -7.53
C MET A 1 9.41 -15.74 -6.34
N GLY A 2 10.21 -14.69 -6.13
CA GLY A 2 10.14 -13.79 -4.97
C GLY A 2 9.63 -12.38 -5.34
N LEU A 3 8.86 -12.27 -6.42
CA LEU A 3 8.46 -10.98 -7.01
C LEU A 3 7.42 -10.20 -6.17
N PHE A 4 6.84 -10.86 -5.17
CA PHE A 4 5.89 -10.28 -4.19
C PHE A 4 6.31 -10.49 -2.73
N GLU A 5 7.45 -11.13 -2.49
CA GLU A 5 7.80 -11.61 -1.14
C GLU A 5 8.24 -10.46 -0.22
N ASP A 6 8.79 -9.37 -0.77
CA ASP A 6 9.00 -8.14 0.01
C ASP A 6 8.90 -6.84 -0.81
N SER A 7 7.84 -6.70 -1.62
CA SER A 7 7.52 -5.44 -2.32
C SER A 7 6.87 -4.38 -1.42
N THR A 8 6.78 -4.65 -0.12
CA THR A 8 6.22 -3.73 0.87
C THR A 8 7.17 -2.55 1.07
N PRO A 9 6.75 -1.30 0.77
CA PRO A 9 7.60 -0.13 0.99
C PRO A 9 7.69 0.23 2.47
N ARG A 10 8.86 0.68 2.91
CA ARG A 10 9.05 1.31 4.22
C ARG A 10 8.75 2.80 4.17
N CYS A 11 7.86 3.26 5.04
CA CYS A 11 7.41 4.65 5.14
C CYS A 11 7.54 5.12 6.59
N GLU A 12 8.72 5.57 7.00
CA GLU A 12 9.04 5.95 8.39
C GLU A 12 7.98 6.88 9.00
N GLY A 13 7.35 6.44 10.09
CA GLY A 13 6.37 7.22 10.84
C GLY A 13 5.00 7.42 10.19
N MET A 14 4.78 6.96 8.95
CA MET A 14 3.50 7.16 8.22
C MET A 14 2.67 5.87 8.07
N GLY A 15 3.16 4.74 8.57
CA GLY A 15 2.50 3.43 8.42
C GLY A 15 1.03 3.40 8.89
N ILE A 16 0.73 3.96 10.07
CA ILE A 16 -0.64 3.98 10.60
C ILE A 16 -1.56 4.93 9.82
N VAL A 17 -1.01 6.05 9.33
CA VAL A 17 -1.74 7.02 8.49
C VAL A 17 -2.13 6.36 7.16
N ILE A 18 -1.20 5.61 6.55
CA ILE A 18 -1.46 4.85 5.32
C ILE A 18 -2.58 3.82 5.51
N LEU A 19 -2.55 3.08 6.63
CA LEU A 19 -3.61 2.11 6.96
C LEU A 19 -4.98 2.79 7.09
N LEU A 20 -5.07 3.91 7.82
CA LEU A 20 -6.31 4.66 7.99
C LEU A 20 -6.84 5.19 6.66
N ILE A 21 -5.96 5.74 5.81
CA ILE A 21 -6.36 6.22 4.48
C ILE A 21 -6.91 5.05 3.64
N ASN A 22 -6.22 3.90 3.62
CA ASN A 22 -6.69 2.73 2.86
C ASN A 22 -8.01 2.14 3.38
N PHE A 23 -8.33 2.32 4.66
CA PHE A 23 -9.61 1.88 5.23
C PHE A 23 -10.79 2.69 4.69
N PHE A 24 -10.66 4.02 4.59
CA PHE A 24 -11.72 4.89 4.06
C PHE A 24 -11.67 5.07 2.53
N PHE A 25 -10.48 5.06 1.95
CA PHE A 25 -10.19 5.33 0.55
C PHE A 25 -9.18 4.29 0.02
N PRO A 26 -9.66 3.11 -0.41
CA PRO A 26 -8.77 2.03 -0.81
C PRO A 26 -7.86 2.44 -1.97
N GLY A 27 -6.57 2.15 -1.83
CA GLY A 27 -5.54 2.42 -2.83
C GLY A 27 -4.91 3.82 -2.75
N PHE A 28 -5.59 4.82 -2.17
CA PHE A 28 -5.00 6.16 -1.99
C PHE A 28 -3.84 6.16 -0.99
N GLY A 29 -3.98 5.42 0.11
CA GLY A 29 -2.90 5.28 1.10
C GLY A 29 -1.70 4.55 0.50
N THR A 30 -1.95 3.55 -0.33
CA THR A 30 -0.91 2.82 -1.06
C THR A 30 -0.19 3.69 -2.10
N ILE A 31 -0.92 4.55 -2.84
CA ILE A 31 -0.29 5.54 -3.75
C ILE A 31 0.57 6.52 -2.96
N LEU A 32 0.08 7.03 -1.83
CA LEU A 32 0.88 7.91 -0.97
C LEU A 32 2.16 7.22 -0.48
N ALA A 33 2.05 5.97 -0.04
CA ALA A 33 3.20 5.14 0.37
C ALA A 33 4.23 5.01 -0.76
N ALA A 34 3.79 4.87 -2.01
CA ALA A 34 4.69 4.83 -3.16
C ALA A 34 5.47 6.14 -3.35
N LEU A 35 4.87 7.29 -3.05
CA LEU A 35 5.50 8.60 -3.22
C LEU A 35 6.47 8.98 -2.10
N ILE A 36 6.22 8.49 -0.88
CA ILE A 36 7.02 8.84 0.30
C ILE A 36 8.06 7.78 0.69
N THR A 37 7.99 6.59 0.09
CA THR A 37 8.93 5.50 0.38
C THR A 37 10.37 5.92 0.13
N SER A 38 11.27 5.56 1.04
CA SER A 38 12.72 5.71 0.83
C SER A 38 13.27 4.66 -0.15
N GLU A 39 12.53 3.58 -0.37
CA GLU A 39 12.91 2.46 -1.23
C GLU A 39 12.42 2.67 -2.67
N LYS A 40 13.21 3.39 -3.49
CA LYS A 40 12.85 3.75 -4.88
C LYS A 40 12.49 2.53 -5.75
N GLU A 41 13.11 1.39 -5.50
CA GLU A 41 12.85 0.14 -6.24
C GLU A 41 11.43 -0.40 -6.01
N LYS A 42 10.84 -0.07 -4.85
CA LYS A 42 9.48 -0.47 -4.46
C LYS A 42 8.41 0.58 -4.82
N MET A 43 8.80 1.76 -5.29
CA MET A 43 7.88 2.83 -5.68
C MET A 43 6.92 2.40 -6.80
N GLN A 44 7.47 1.98 -7.95
CA GLN A 44 6.65 1.58 -9.10
C GLN A 44 5.68 0.42 -8.81
N PRO A 45 6.10 -0.70 -8.19
CA PRO A 45 5.17 -1.79 -7.88
C PRO A 45 4.12 -1.36 -6.87
N THR A 46 4.47 -0.55 -5.86
CA THR A 46 3.50 -0.01 -4.89
C THR A 46 2.47 0.89 -5.57
N LEU A 47 2.91 1.75 -6.49
CA LEU A 47 2.00 2.63 -7.25
C LEU A 47 1.00 1.81 -8.08
N ILE A 48 1.48 0.77 -8.76
CA ILE A 48 0.62 -0.14 -9.53
C ILE A 48 -0.39 -0.86 -8.62
N VAL A 49 0.05 -1.35 -7.46
CA VAL A 49 -0.84 -1.98 -6.46
C VAL A 49 -1.92 -0.99 -6.00
N GLY A 50 -1.56 0.26 -5.72
CA GLY A 50 -2.53 1.29 -5.33
C GLY A 50 -3.58 1.58 -6.41
N ILE A 51 -3.16 1.67 -7.67
CA ILE A 51 -4.09 1.85 -8.81
C ILE A 51 -5.00 0.62 -8.97
N LEU A 52 -4.45 -0.59 -8.87
CA LEU A 52 -5.24 -1.83 -8.94
C LEU A 52 -6.24 -1.92 -7.79
N GLN A 53 -5.88 -1.48 -6.59
CA GLN A 53 -6.78 -1.43 -5.43
C GLN A 53 -7.96 -0.50 -5.68
N ILE A 54 -7.77 0.65 -6.33
CA ILE A 54 -8.86 1.57 -6.71
C ILE A 54 -9.77 0.94 -7.77
N VAL A 55 -9.20 0.28 -8.78
CA VAL A 55 -10.00 -0.33 -9.85
C VAL A 55 -10.80 -1.54 -9.33
N THR A 56 -10.20 -2.32 -8.43
CA THR A 56 -10.80 -3.54 -7.88
C THR A 56 -11.62 -3.32 -6.62
N SER A 57 -11.62 -2.11 -6.04
CA SER A 57 -12.38 -1.80 -4.81
C SER A 57 -13.89 -1.87 -5.01
N TRP A 58 -14.38 -1.71 -6.26
CA TRP A 58 -15.81 -1.82 -6.57
C TRP A 58 -16.40 -3.21 -6.29
N ILE A 59 -15.55 -4.26 -6.26
CA ILE A 59 -15.96 -5.64 -5.99
C ILE A 59 -15.65 -6.03 -4.53
N LEU A 60 -15.36 -5.07 -3.65
CA LEU A 60 -14.90 -5.24 -2.25
C LEU A 60 -13.54 -5.96 -2.09
N ILE A 61 -13.09 -6.72 -3.09
CA ILE A 61 -11.80 -7.41 -3.10
C ILE A 61 -10.65 -6.40 -3.02
N GLY A 62 -10.69 -5.32 -3.81
CA GLY A 62 -9.66 -4.27 -3.76
C GLY A 62 -9.63 -3.51 -2.44
N TRP A 63 -10.77 -3.41 -1.74
CA TRP A 63 -10.86 -2.74 -0.44
C TRP A 63 -10.23 -3.58 0.68
N LEU A 64 -10.57 -4.87 0.77
CA LEU A 64 -9.91 -5.78 1.72
C LEU A 64 -8.41 -5.89 1.45
N TRP A 65 -8.03 -5.91 0.17
CA TRP A 65 -6.62 -5.90 -0.22
C TRP A 65 -5.91 -4.61 0.21
N ALA A 66 -6.55 -3.44 0.09
CA ALA A 66 -6.00 -2.16 0.53
C ALA A 66 -5.76 -2.12 2.05
N ILE A 67 -6.68 -2.67 2.85
CA ILE A 67 -6.52 -2.75 4.32
C ILE A 67 -5.37 -3.68 4.68
N TRP A 68 -5.33 -4.89 4.10
CA TRP A 68 -4.23 -5.83 4.34
C TRP A 68 -2.88 -5.26 3.94
N TRP A 69 -2.82 -4.57 2.80
CA TRP A 69 -1.60 -3.93 2.32
C TRP A 69 -1.17 -2.77 3.23
N GLY A 70 -2.12 -1.93 3.67
CA GLY A 70 -1.86 -0.87 4.65
C GLY A 70 -1.30 -1.44 5.97
N TYR A 71 -1.81 -2.59 6.43
CA TYR A 71 -1.32 -3.26 7.63
C TYR A 71 0.12 -3.78 7.45
N LYS A 72 0.45 -4.33 6.28
CA LYS A 72 1.84 -4.71 5.96
C LYS A 72 2.79 -3.50 5.96
N ILE A 73 2.38 -2.38 5.35
CA ILE A 73 3.20 -1.16 5.34
C ILE A 73 3.39 -0.63 6.76
N MET A 74 2.34 -0.66 7.60
CA MET A 74 2.42 -0.30 9.00
C MET A 74 3.43 -1.15 9.76
N GLN A 75 3.37 -2.48 9.63
CA GLN A 75 4.33 -3.38 10.29
C GLN A 75 5.76 -3.20 9.78
N ALA A 76 5.94 -2.88 8.49
CA ALA A 76 7.26 -2.64 7.92
C ALA A 76 7.87 -1.29 8.34
N SER A 77 7.02 -0.35 8.79
CA SER A 77 7.36 1.04 9.10
C SER A 77 7.28 1.41 10.59
N ALA A 78 6.83 0.47 11.43
CA ALA A 78 6.80 0.57 12.89
C ALA A 78 8.09 0.00 13.48
#